data_AF-A0A059W8B9-F1
#
_entry.id   AF-A0A059W8B9-F1
#
_cell.length_a   1.000
_cell.length_b   1.000
_cell.length_c   1.000
_cell.angle_alpha   90.00
_cell.angle_beta   90.00
_cell.angle_gamma   90.00
#
_symmetry.space_group_name_H-M   'P 1'
#
loop_
_entity.id
_entity.type
_entity.pdbx_description
1 polymer ?
#
loop_
_entity_poly.entity_id
_entity_poly.type
_entity_poly.pdbx_seq_one_letter_code
_entity_poly.pdbx_strand_id
1 'polypeptide(L)'
;MALGCPRCKESNQVLHLPEFWKSLPRESELRDEYAPPLEYRMQWLYPVAAGALGVVALVTGGVAAGVVLLAGGVGVGFWLSGRARAAEDARAKWSRSWICRRCPATFLREEALAV
;
A
#
# COMPACT_ATOMS: atom_id res chain seq x y z
N MET A 1 -12.59 -6.79 -26.51
CA MET A 1 -11.45 -7.55 -25.96
C MET A 1 -11.94 -8.19 -24.67
N ALA A 2 -12.09 -9.51 -24.65
CA ALA A 2 -12.58 -10.21 -23.47
C ALA A 2 -11.43 -10.33 -22.46
N LEU A 3 -11.66 -9.94 -21.21
CA LEU A 3 -10.69 -10.16 -20.14
C LEU A 3 -10.66 -11.66 -19.85
N GLY A 4 -9.61 -12.35 -20.29
CA GLY A 4 -9.40 -13.77 -20.03
C GLY A 4 -8.48 -13.94 -18.82
N CYS A 5 -8.78 -14.89 -17.94
CA CYS A 5 -7.82 -15.23 -16.91
C CYS A 5 -6.57 -15.91 -17.53
N PRO A 6 -5.34 -15.47 -17.24
CA PRO A 6 -4.13 -16.05 -17.84
C PRO A 6 -3.86 -17.51 -17.43
N ARG A 7 -4.45 -17.98 -16.32
CA ARG A 7 -4.30 -19.35 -15.82
C ARG A 7 -5.31 -20.32 -16.42
N CYS A 8 -6.60 -19.96 -16.44
CA CYS A 8 -7.67 -20.86 -16.88
C CYS A 8 -8.24 -20.52 -18.28
N LYS A 9 -7.79 -19.43 -18.92
CA LYS A 9 -8.24 -18.93 -20.24
C LYS A 9 -9.75 -18.68 -20.37
N GLU A 10 -10.50 -18.81 -19.27
CA GLU A 10 -11.91 -18.48 -19.20
C GLU A 10 -12.11 -17.01 -18.84
N SER A 11 -13.04 -16.36 -19.54
CA SER A 11 -13.38 -14.94 -19.36
C SER A 11 -14.66 -14.73 -18.54
N ASN A 12 -15.43 -15.79 -18.28
CA ASN A 12 -16.79 -15.68 -17.72
C ASN A 12 -16.84 -15.49 -16.19
N GLN A 13 -15.72 -15.59 -15.48
CA GLN A 13 -15.69 -15.46 -14.00
C GLN A 13 -14.53 -14.58 -13.50
N VAL A 14 -14.29 -13.47 -14.19
CA VAL A 14 -13.28 -12.47 -13.83
C VAL A 14 -13.96 -11.30 -13.13
N LEU A 15 -13.58 -11.00 -11.89
CA LEU A 15 -14.13 -9.90 -11.09
C LEU A 15 -13.02 -8.94 -10.65
N HIS A 16 -13.39 -7.67 -10.46
CA HIS A 16 -12.49 -6.67 -9.92
C HIS A 16 -12.23 -6.97 -8.44
N LEU A 17 -10.96 -7.14 -8.05
CA LEU A 17 -10.60 -7.58 -6.68
C LEU A 17 -11.17 -6.64 -5.59
N PRO A 18 -11.13 -5.30 -5.72
CA PRO A 18 -11.76 -4.39 -4.76
C PRO A 18 -13.28 -4.56 -4.60
N GLU A 19 -14.00 -4.89 -5.67
CA GLU A 19 -15.46 -5.10 -5.61
C GLU A 19 -15.78 -6.45 -4.99
N PHE A 20 -14.99 -7.48 -5.33
CA PHE A 20 -15.06 -8.78 -4.69
C PHE A 20 -14.78 -8.69 -3.19
N TRP A 21 -13.76 -7.95 -2.78
CA TRP A 21 -13.46 -7.74 -1.36
C TRP A 21 -14.60 -7.02 -0.62
N LYS A 22 -15.23 -6.01 -1.26
CA LYS A 22 -16.37 -5.29 -0.68
C LYS A 22 -17.62 -6.16 -0.53
N SER A 23 -17.83 -7.14 -1.40
CA SER A 23 -18.98 -8.05 -1.34
C SER A 23 -18.79 -9.21 -0.36
N LEU A 24 -17.57 -9.47 0.10
CA LEU A 24 -17.30 -10.47 1.12
C LEU A 24 -17.87 -10.07 2.50
N PRO A 25 -18.50 -11.00 3.24
CA PRO A 25 -18.96 -10.75 4.60
C PRO A 25 -17.78 -10.41 5.51
N ARG A 26 -18.01 -9.61 6.56
CA ARG A 26 -16.94 -9.16 7.48
C ARG A 26 -16.22 -10.30 8.19
N GLU A 27 -16.85 -11.46 8.28
CA GLU A 27 -16.42 -12.60 9.09
C GLU A 27 -15.68 -13.67 8.26
N SER A 28 -15.54 -13.51 6.94
CA SER A 28 -14.87 -14.52 6.11
C SER A 28 -13.35 -14.36 6.13
N GLU A 29 -12.61 -15.46 6.35
CA GLU A 29 -11.14 -15.55 6.22
C GLU A 29 -10.62 -14.99 4.88
N LEU A 30 -11.38 -15.20 3.79
CA LEU A 30 -11.06 -14.68 2.46
C LEU A 30 -10.98 -13.15 2.41
N ARG A 31 -11.68 -12.46 3.32
CA ARG A 31 -11.66 -11.00 3.39
C ARG A 31 -10.34 -10.49 3.97
N ASP A 32 -9.75 -11.22 4.90
CA ASP A 32 -8.42 -10.91 5.45
C ASP A 32 -7.33 -11.29 4.45
N GLU A 33 -7.47 -12.41 3.75
CA GLU A 33 -6.51 -12.85 2.73
C GLU A 33 -6.41 -11.86 1.55
N TYR A 34 -7.55 -11.32 1.10
CA TYR A 34 -7.59 -10.34 0.01
C TYR A 34 -7.65 -8.88 0.48
N ALA A 35 -7.39 -8.62 1.77
CA ALA A 35 -7.45 -7.28 2.32
C ALA A 35 -6.51 -6.30 1.60
N PRO A 36 -6.89 -5.03 1.46
CA PRO A 36 -5.98 -4.02 0.95
C PRO A 36 -4.76 -3.90 1.87
N PRO A 37 -3.54 -3.73 1.34
CA PRO A 37 -2.36 -3.55 2.18
C PRO A 37 -2.56 -2.33 3.09
N LEU A 38 -2.07 -2.40 4.34
CA LEU A 38 -2.32 -1.42 5.41
C LEU A 38 -2.00 0.02 4.99
N GLU A 39 -2.84 0.98 5.41
CA GLU A 39 -2.60 2.40 5.18
C GLU A 39 -1.44 2.80 6.09
N TYR A 40 -0.31 3.19 5.50
CA TYR A 40 0.82 3.77 6.24
C TYR A 40 0.50 5.16 6.82
N ARG A 41 -0.78 5.46 7.04
CA ARG A 41 -1.30 6.75 7.49
C ARG A 41 -1.05 6.94 9.00
N MET A 42 -1.13 5.87 9.80
CA MET A 42 -0.78 5.93 11.23
C MET A 42 0.73 6.04 11.48
N GLN A 43 1.56 5.50 10.59
CA GLN A 43 3.02 5.50 10.77
C GLN A 43 3.68 6.84 10.43
N TRP A 44 2.96 7.77 9.78
CA TRP A 44 3.41 9.14 9.53
C TRP A 44 3.30 10.08 10.73
N LEU A 45 2.55 9.73 11.77
CA LEU A 45 2.42 10.58 12.97
C LEU A 45 3.76 10.70 13.72
N TYR A 46 4.50 9.59 13.80
CA TYR A 46 5.77 9.49 14.50
C TYR A 46 6.89 10.36 13.90
N PRO A 47 7.19 10.32 12.59
CA PRO A 47 8.21 11.17 11.99
C PRO A 47 7.84 12.65 11.99
N VAL A 48 6.54 12.99 11.86
CA VAL A 48 6.08 14.39 11.94
C VAL A 48 6.28 14.93 13.35
N ALA A 49 5.92 14.17 14.38
CA ALA A 49 6.16 14.55 15.78
C ALA A 49 7.66 14.68 16.09
N ALA A 50 8.49 13.76 15.59
CA ALA A 50 9.94 13.82 15.75
C ALA A 50 10.57 15.03 15.05
N GLY A 51 10.11 15.35 13.82
CA GLY A 51 10.55 16.53 13.09
C GLY A 51 10.17 17.84 13.81
N ALA A 52 8.94 17.92 14.34
CA ALA A 52 8.49 19.08 15.12
C ALA A 52 9.34 19.27 16.39
N LEU A 53 9.65 18.20 17.13
CA LEU A 53 10.53 18.25 18.30
C LEU A 53 11.96 18.67 17.95
N GLY A 54 12.49 18.23 16.80
CA GLY A 54 13.81 18.65 16.31
C GLY A 54 13.89 20.14 15.99
N VAL A 55 12.84 20.72 15.40
CA VAL A 55 12.75 22.16 15.13
C VAL A 55 12.68 22.96 16.45
N VAL A 56 11.87 22.51 17.41
CA VAL A 56 11.78 23.16 18.74
C VAL A 56 13.15 23.19 19.44
N ALA A 57 13.91 22.08 19.39
CA ALA A 57 15.23 21.99 20.01
C ALA A 57 16.28 22.91 19.38
N LEU A 58 16.18 23.19 18.06
CA LEU A 58 17.04 24.15 17.36
C LEU A 58 16.77 25.59 17.78
N VAL A 59 15.49 25.96 17.90
CA VAL A 59 15.08 27.32 18.24
C VAL A 59 15.44 27.69 19.69
N THR A 60 15.54 26.70 20.59
CA THR A 60 15.94 26.91 21.99
C THR A 60 17.47 26.96 22.22
N GLY A 61 18.28 27.01 21.16
CA GLY A 61 19.74 27.21 21.27
C GLY A 61 20.58 25.94 21.42
N GLY A 62 19.96 24.75 21.32
CA GLY A 62 20.66 23.47 21.33
C GLY A 62 21.21 23.10 19.95
N VAL A 63 22.07 23.92 19.34
CA VAL A 63 22.50 23.78 17.93
C VAL A 63 23.04 22.38 17.62
N ALA A 64 23.88 21.80 18.48
CA ALA A 64 24.40 20.45 18.28
C ALA A 64 23.31 19.36 18.38
N ALA A 65 22.43 19.44 19.38
CA ALA A 65 21.31 18.52 19.54
C ALA A 65 20.29 18.65 18.39
N GLY A 66 20.09 19.87 17.93
CA GLY A 66 19.20 20.23 16.83
C GLY A 66 19.67 19.72 15.48
N VAL A 67 20.96 19.79 15.19
CA VAL A 67 21.55 19.22 13.95
C VAL A 67 21.45 17.70 13.96
N VAL A 68 21.70 17.03 15.09
CA VAL A 68 21.55 15.57 15.21
C VAL A 68 20.09 15.15 15.04
N LEU A 69 19.15 15.89 15.63
CA LEU A 69 17.72 15.64 15.48
C LEU A 69 17.22 15.90 14.05
N LEU A 70 17.71 16.94 13.37
CA LEU A 70 17.38 17.18 11.96
C LEU A 70 17.98 16.11 11.05
N ALA A 71 19.25 15.77 11.21
CA ALA A 71 19.89 14.75 10.39
C ALA A 71 19.22 13.37 10.60
N GLY A 72 18.92 13.02 11.85
CA GLY A 72 18.16 11.82 12.19
C GLY A 72 16.72 11.86 11.63
N GLY A 73 16.05 13.00 11.77
CA GLY A 73 14.69 13.21 11.26
C GLY A 73 14.59 13.14 9.74
N VAL A 74 15.57 13.70 9.01
CA VAL A 74 15.66 13.63 7.55
C VAL A 74 15.96 12.19 7.10
N GLY A 75 16.89 11.50 7.76
CA GLY A 75 17.20 10.10 7.44
C GLY A 75 16.01 9.16 7.65
N VAL A 76 15.33 9.28 8.80
CA VAL A 76 14.13 8.49 9.12
C VAL A 76 12.96 8.90 8.21
N GLY A 77 12.79 10.20 7.95
CA GLY A 77 11.77 10.71 7.03
C GLY A 77 11.96 10.20 5.60
N PHE A 78 13.19 10.19 5.10
CA PHE A 78 13.52 9.64 3.79
C PHE A 78 13.23 8.14 3.71
N TRP A 79 13.66 7.35 4.70
CA TRP A 79 13.36 5.92 4.78
C TRP A 79 11.85 5.68 4.76
N LEU A 80 11.10 6.37 5.62
CA LEU A 80 9.66 6.21 5.72
C LEU A 80 8.94 6.67 4.45
N SER A 81 9.43 7.70 3.77
CA SER A 81 8.90 8.14 2.47
C SER A 81 9.05 7.05 1.40
N GLY A 82 10.17 6.33 1.38
CA GLY A 82 10.39 5.21 0.46
C GLY A 82 9.45 4.04 0.75
N ARG A 83 9.24 3.72 2.04
CA ARG A 83 8.27 2.70 2.48
C ARG A 83 6.83 3.10 2.15
N ALA A 84 6.48 4.36 2.34
CA ALA A 84 5.15 4.89 2.02
C ALA A 84 4.87 4.80 0.51
N ARG A 85 5.82 5.21 -0.33
CA ARG A 85 5.71 5.05 -1.80
C ARG A 85 5.53 3.59 -2.20
N ALA A 86 6.32 2.68 -1.63
CA ALA A 86 6.18 1.25 -1.91
C ALA A 86 4.80 0.70 -1.50
N ALA A 87 4.24 1.18 -0.38
CA ALA A 87 2.90 0.81 0.08
C ALA A 87 1.79 1.40 -0.79
N GLU A 88 1.95 2.66 -1.23
CA GLU A 88 1.05 3.31 -2.20
C GLU A 88 1.08 2.60 -3.55
N ASP A 89 2.25 2.20 -4.03
CA ASP A 89 2.42 1.41 -5.25
C ASP A 89 1.75 0.03 -5.13
N ALA A 90 1.95 -0.66 -3.99
CA ALA A 90 1.29 -1.93 -3.72
C ALA A 90 -0.24 -1.78 -3.70
N ARG A 91 -0.75 -0.68 -3.15
CA ARG A 91 -2.17 -0.33 -3.21
C ARG A 91 -2.66 -0.01 -4.60
N ALA A 92 -1.91 0.77 -5.35
CA ALA A 92 -2.26 1.13 -6.71
C ALA A 92 -2.26 -0.12 -7.62
N LYS A 93 -1.45 -1.13 -7.30
CA LYS A 93 -1.51 -2.45 -7.95
C LYS A 93 -2.74 -3.23 -7.49
N TRP A 94 -3.02 -3.28 -6.19
CA TRP A 94 -4.21 -3.96 -5.63
C TRP A 94 -5.53 -3.34 -6.14
N SER A 95 -5.61 -2.02 -6.29
CA SER A 95 -6.81 -1.35 -6.78
C SER A 95 -7.08 -1.61 -8.25
N ARG A 96 -6.08 -2.07 -9.01
CA ARG A 96 -6.14 -2.41 -10.43
C ARG A 96 -6.11 -3.93 -10.68
N SER A 97 -6.05 -4.74 -9.63
CA SER A 97 -5.97 -6.19 -9.76
C SER A 97 -7.34 -6.82 -9.91
N TRP A 98 -7.34 -7.98 -10.55
CA TRP A 98 -8.50 -8.78 -10.88
C TRP A 98 -8.31 -10.17 -10.29
N ILE A 99 -9.43 -10.82 -9.97
CA ILE A 99 -9.46 -12.19 -9.47
C ILE A 99 -10.33 -13.07 -10.36
N CYS A 100 -9.86 -14.28 -10.63
CA CYS A 100 -10.68 -15.33 -11.23
C CYS A 100 -11.21 -16.28 -10.14
N ARG A 101 -12.53 -16.46 -10.08
CA ARG A 101 -13.17 -17.36 -9.10
C ARG A 101 -12.88 -18.84 -9.36
N ARG A 102 -12.54 -19.22 -10.59
CA ARG A 102 -12.30 -20.62 -10.99
C ARG A 102 -10.95 -21.15 -10.49
N CYS A 103 -9.90 -20.32 -10.57
CA CYS A 103 -8.52 -20.74 -10.29
C CYS A 103 -7.82 -19.90 -9.20
N PRO A 104 -8.59 -19.35 -8.24
CA PRO A 104 -8.26 -18.26 -7.29
C PRO A 104 -7.01 -17.43 -7.60
N ALA A 105 -6.81 -17.05 -8.87
CA ALA A 105 -5.59 -16.38 -9.29
C ALA A 105 -5.87 -14.87 -9.32
N THR A 106 -5.01 -14.10 -8.65
CA THR A 106 -4.97 -12.64 -8.74
C THR A 106 -4.00 -12.23 -9.84
N PHE A 107 -4.43 -11.34 -10.73
CA PHE A 107 -3.62 -10.87 -11.86
C PHE A 107 -3.88 -9.39 -12.13
N LEU A 108 -2.97 -8.76 -12.86
CA LEU A 108 -3.16 -7.38 -13.32
C LEU A 108 -4.01 -7.36 -14.59
N ARG A 109 -4.75 -6.28 -14.81
CA ARG A 109 -5.56 -6.10 -16.03
C ARG A 109 -4.73 -6.26 -17.31
N GLU A 110 -3.49 -5.79 -17.29
CA GLU A 110 -2.55 -5.86 -18.41
C GLU A 110 -2.22 -7.32 -18.80
N GLU A 111 -2.06 -8.20 -17.80
CA GLU A 111 -1.81 -9.63 -17.99
C GLU A 111 -3.03 -10.37 -18.57
N ALA A 112 -4.23 -9.86 -18.31
CA ALA A 112 -5.48 -10.40 -18.83
C ALA A 112 -5.78 -9.99 -20.29
N LEU A 113 -5.11 -8.93 -20.78
CA LEU A 113 -5.23 -8.44 -22.15
C LEU A 113 -4.19 -9.06 -23.09
N ALA A 114 -3.15 -9.68 -22.55
CA ALA A 114 -2.07 -10.33 -23.29
C ALA A 114 -2.37 -11.78 -23.70
N VAL A 115 -3.59 -12.27 -23.43
CA VAL A 115 -4.05 -13.66 -23.64
C VAL A 115 -5.04 -13.74 -24.80
#